data_AF-E9SFR3-F1
#
_entry.id   AF-E9SFR3-F1
#
_cell.length_a   1.000
_cell.length_b   1.000
_cell.length_c   1.000
_cell.angle_alpha   90.00
_cell.angle_beta   90.00
_cell.angle_gamma   90.00
#
_symmetry.space_group_name_H-M   'P 1'
#
loop_
_entity.id
_entity.type
_entity.pdbx_description
1 polymer ?
#
loop_
_entity_poly.entity_id
_entity_poly.type
_entity_poly.pdbx_seq_one_letter_code
_entity_poly.pdbx_strand_id
1 'polypeptide(L)'
;MGNTPADTLCVRKESGFLDRNALKYIVIVTMVLDHVAWGFESSLPLIVTNLFHFVGRLTGPTMAYFLYEGYVHTRDVNRYQKRLGIFAIISWLPFVFFESGIDKLLERPFFLLQQSVIFTLFLGITALRIWDSSKLKKSDKIVLIVVLCLLSSIGDWPVMDVLGPLVLYIYRNDKKKKYIAVTLVYLPNLLLVFVAGWYNLGVLLVPIMIVYCYNGKGGSKSAFNKWFFYVFYPLHLIILGILKWYVF
;
A
#
# COMPACT_ATOMS: atom_id res chain seq x y z
N MET A 1 -40.41 7.41 -39.55
CA MET A 1 -39.30 8.13 -40.20
C MET A 1 -38.48 8.80 -39.11
N GLY A 2 -37.15 8.61 -39.11
CA GLY A 2 -36.22 9.41 -38.31
C GLY A 2 -35.45 8.62 -37.24
N ASN A 3 -34.32 8.03 -37.63
CA ASN A 3 -33.32 7.39 -36.79
C ASN A 3 -32.71 8.34 -35.74
N THR A 4 -32.29 7.80 -34.59
CA THR A 4 -30.93 8.06 -34.07
C THR A 4 -30.46 6.94 -33.12
N PRO A 5 -29.32 6.28 -33.40
CA PRO A 5 -28.64 5.32 -32.53
C PRO A 5 -27.58 6.01 -31.65
N ALA A 6 -27.07 5.30 -30.63
CA ALA A 6 -26.07 5.71 -29.63
C ALA A 6 -26.68 6.53 -28.46
N ASP A 7 -26.68 6.10 -27.20
CA ASP A 7 -25.56 5.55 -26.45
C ASP A 7 -25.98 4.39 -25.53
N THR A 8 -25.86 3.16 -26.02
CA THR A 8 -25.44 2.07 -25.12
C THR A 8 -24.00 2.35 -24.71
N LEU A 9 -23.82 3.13 -23.65
CA LEU A 9 -22.56 3.20 -22.91
C LEU A 9 -22.25 1.79 -22.45
N CYS A 10 -21.45 1.12 -23.27
CA CYS A 10 -20.94 -0.21 -23.04
C CYS A 10 -20.12 -0.14 -21.75
N VAL A 11 -20.74 -0.50 -20.63
CA VAL A 11 -20.05 -0.84 -19.38
C VAL A 11 -19.21 -2.07 -19.72
N ARG A 12 -18.01 -1.83 -20.27
CA ARG A 12 -17.10 -2.88 -20.70
C ARG A 12 -16.82 -3.75 -19.47
N LYS A 13 -17.31 -4.99 -19.55
CA LYS A 13 -17.13 -6.08 -18.60
C LYS A 13 -15.69 -6.06 -18.10
N GLU A 14 -15.51 -5.86 -16.79
CA GLU A 14 -14.19 -5.95 -16.14
C GLU A 14 -13.63 -7.34 -16.43
N SER A 15 -12.58 -7.40 -17.26
CA SER A 15 -12.07 -8.61 -17.92
C SER A 15 -11.13 -9.44 -17.05
N GLY A 16 -10.89 -9.02 -15.80
CA GLY A 16 -10.02 -9.74 -14.89
C GLY A 16 -10.60 -11.08 -14.45
N PHE A 17 -9.72 -11.99 -14.05
CA PHE A 17 -10.09 -13.29 -13.50
C PHE A 17 -9.88 -13.38 -11.98
N LEU A 18 -9.16 -12.44 -11.38
CA LEU A 18 -8.88 -12.40 -9.94
C LEU A 18 -9.82 -11.43 -9.22
N ASP A 19 -10.36 -11.87 -8.08
CA ASP A 19 -11.06 -11.00 -7.15
C ASP A 19 -10.10 -10.32 -6.16
N ARG A 20 -10.64 -9.42 -5.34
CA ARG A 20 -9.86 -8.64 -4.37
C ARG A 20 -9.14 -9.53 -3.35
N ASN A 21 -9.76 -10.64 -2.93
CA ASN A 21 -9.16 -11.52 -1.95
C ASN A 21 -7.97 -12.26 -2.56
N ALA A 22 -8.12 -12.80 -3.77
CA ALA A 22 -7.03 -13.47 -4.48
C ALA A 22 -5.82 -12.53 -4.68
N LEU A 23 -6.07 -11.29 -5.09
CA LEU A 23 -5.00 -10.29 -5.21
C LEU A 23 -4.34 -9.98 -3.87
N LYS A 24 -5.11 -9.85 -2.79
CA LYS A 24 -4.53 -9.67 -1.45
C LYS A 24 -3.64 -10.84 -1.04
N TYR A 25 -4.03 -12.08 -1.34
CA TYR A 25 -3.20 -13.25 -1.06
C TYR A 25 -1.87 -13.22 -1.84
N ILE A 26 -1.92 -12.90 -3.13
CA ILE A 26 -0.69 -12.72 -3.94
C ILE A 26 0.21 -11.65 -3.30
N VAL A 27 -0.38 -10.50 -2.96
CA VAL A 27 0.36 -9.37 -2.39
C VAL A 27 1.00 -9.70 -1.05
N ILE A 28 0.31 -10.39 -0.14
CA ILE A 28 0.92 -10.72 1.16
C ILE A 28 2.04 -11.77 1.03
N VAL A 29 1.96 -12.67 0.04
CA VAL A 29 3.05 -13.60 -0.25
C VAL A 29 4.26 -12.82 -0.75
N THR A 30 4.06 -11.89 -1.69
CA THR A 30 5.17 -11.04 -2.18
C THR A 30 5.72 -10.12 -1.10
N MET A 31 4.90 -9.65 -0.15
CA MET A 31 5.34 -8.88 1.03
C MET A 31 6.29 -9.71 1.90
N VAL A 32 5.95 -10.98 2.17
CA VAL A 32 6.82 -11.87 2.94
C VAL A 32 8.15 -12.11 2.21
N LEU A 33 8.12 -12.32 0.88
CA LEU A 33 9.35 -12.47 0.09
C LEU A 33 10.24 -11.22 0.17
N ASP A 34 9.65 -10.01 0.10
CA ASP A 34 10.38 -8.75 0.26
C ASP A 34 11.08 -8.67 1.63
N HIS A 35 10.36 -8.98 2.71
CA HIS A 35 10.93 -8.96 4.05
C HIS A 35 11.95 -10.08 4.28
N VAL A 36 11.81 -11.23 3.62
CA VAL A 36 12.86 -12.27 3.62
C VAL A 36 14.12 -11.74 2.94
N ALA A 37 14.00 -11.05 1.80
CA ALA A 37 15.15 -10.44 1.14
C ALA A 37 15.82 -9.36 2.00
N TRP A 38 15.03 -8.52 2.68
CA TRP A 38 15.55 -7.51 3.62
C TRP A 38 16.20 -8.11 4.87
N GLY A 39 15.61 -9.15 5.44
CA GLY A 39 16.05 -9.74 6.70
C GLY A 39 17.27 -10.64 6.56
N PHE A 40 17.43 -11.29 5.41
CA PHE A 40 18.40 -12.37 5.20
C PHE A 40 19.28 -12.15 3.96
N GLU A 41 19.53 -10.90 3.59
CA GLU A 41 20.34 -10.53 2.41
C GLU A 41 21.70 -11.24 2.38
N SER A 42 22.37 -11.36 3.52
CA SER A 42 23.66 -12.06 3.65
C SER A 42 23.61 -13.56 3.34
N SER A 43 22.43 -14.16 3.43
CA SER A 43 22.20 -15.60 3.24
C SER A 43 21.65 -15.94 1.85
N LEU A 44 21.35 -14.93 1.02
CA LEU A 44 20.71 -15.10 -0.29
C LEU A 44 21.63 -14.65 -1.42
N PRO A 45 21.64 -15.35 -2.57
CA PRO A 45 22.30 -14.85 -3.76
C PRO A 45 21.69 -13.52 -4.22
N LEU A 46 22.53 -12.55 -4.62
CA LEU A 46 22.11 -11.20 -5.02
C LEU A 46 20.95 -11.19 -6.04
N ILE A 47 20.96 -12.12 -7.01
CA ILE A 47 19.88 -12.23 -8.00
C ILE A 47 18.54 -12.62 -7.39
N VAL A 48 18.55 -13.49 -6.38
CA VAL A 48 17.35 -13.94 -5.65
C VAL A 48 16.82 -12.80 -4.77
N THR A 49 17.72 -12.12 -4.03
CA THR A 49 17.38 -10.93 -3.22
C THR A 49 16.71 -9.86 -4.07
N ASN A 50 17.30 -9.51 -5.22
CA ASN A 50 16.73 -8.51 -6.13
C ASN A 50 15.38 -8.95 -6.73
N LEU A 51 15.21 -10.23 -7.04
CA LEU A 51 13.93 -10.75 -7.56
C LEU A 51 12.83 -10.68 -6.49
N PHE A 52 13.15 -11.04 -5.24
CA PHE A 52 12.23 -10.96 -4.11
C PHE A 52 11.82 -9.50 -3.84
N HIS A 53 12.78 -8.58 -3.86
CA HIS A 53 12.45 -7.15 -3.79
C HIS A 53 11.57 -6.70 -4.95
N PHE A 54 11.88 -7.15 -6.17
CA PHE A 54 11.14 -6.76 -7.37
C PHE A 54 9.67 -7.16 -7.29
N VAL A 55 9.37 -8.40 -6.92
CA VAL A 55 7.98 -8.83 -6.71
C VAL A 55 7.38 -8.18 -5.46
N GLY A 56 8.19 -7.92 -4.44
CA GLY A 56 7.83 -7.24 -3.21
C GLY A 56 7.25 -5.84 -3.41
N ARG A 57 7.78 -5.09 -4.39
CA ARG A 57 7.30 -3.74 -4.75
C ARG A 57 5.86 -3.70 -5.26
N LEU A 58 5.20 -4.84 -5.48
CA LEU A 58 3.76 -4.91 -5.71
C LEU A 58 2.95 -4.45 -4.50
N THR A 59 3.50 -4.58 -3.29
CA THR A 59 2.75 -4.51 -2.04
C THR A 59 2.22 -3.11 -1.73
N GLY A 60 3.10 -2.12 -1.59
CA GLY A 60 2.71 -0.74 -1.26
C GLY A 60 1.63 -0.18 -2.21
N PRO A 61 1.88 -0.13 -3.54
CA PRO A 61 0.93 0.45 -4.47
C PRO A 61 -0.40 -0.30 -4.54
N THR A 62 -0.40 -1.62 -4.33
CA THR A 62 -1.64 -2.41 -4.28
C THR A 62 -2.42 -2.15 -2.99
N MET A 63 -1.74 -2.01 -1.85
CA MET A 63 -2.40 -1.65 -0.59
C MET A 63 -2.98 -0.24 -0.64
N ALA A 64 -2.26 0.73 -1.23
CA ALA A 64 -2.77 2.07 -1.52
C ALA A 64 -4.03 2.03 -2.41
N TYR A 65 -4.05 1.18 -3.44
CA TYR A 65 -5.23 0.99 -4.27
C TYR A 65 -6.42 0.43 -3.47
N PHE A 66 -6.20 -0.61 -2.65
CA PHE A 66 -7.25 -1.18 -1.81
C PHE A 66 -7.71 -0.25 -0.69
N LEU A 67 -6.86 0.67 -0.22
CA LEU A 67 -7.24 1.72 0.72
C LEU A 67 -8.24 2.69 0.08
N TYR A 68 -7.93 3.18 -1.13
CA TYR A 68 -8.85 3.99 -1.94
C TYR A 68 -10.18 3.26 -2.17
N GLU A 69 -10.10 2.02 -2.65
CA GLU A 69 -11.29 1.23 -2.98
C GLU A 69 -12.11 0.92 -1.72
N GLY A 70 -11.45 0.64 -0.60
CA GLY A 70 -12.07 0.47 0.71
C GLY A 70 -12.77 1.73 1.20
N TYR A 71 -12.18 2.90 0.98
CA TYR A 71 -12.78 4.19 1.33
C TYR A 71 -14.08 4.46 0.56
N VAL A 72 -14.08 4.24 -0.76
CA VAL A 72 -15.25 4.47 -1.62
C VAL A 72 -16.40 3.53 -1.29
N HIS A 73 -16.12 2.29 -0.91
CA HIS A 73 -17.14 1.26 -0.73
C HIS A 73 -17.54 0.98 0.72
N THR A 74 -16.83 1.53 1.71
CA THR A 74 -17.17 1.32 3.12
C THR A 74 -18.37 2.16 3.52
N ARG A 75 -19.30 1.55 4.26
CA ARG A 75 -20.44 2.28 4.87
C ARG A 75 -20.02 3.14 6.06
N ASP A 76 -18.91 2.78 6.72
CA ASP A 76 -18.44 3.40 7.95
C ASP A 76 -16.93 3.62 7.87
N VAL A 77 -16.56 4.81 7.41
CA VAL A 77 -15.15 5.26 7.28
C VAL A 77 -14.51 5.43 8.65
N ASN A 78 -15.25 5.91 9.66
CA ASN A 78 -14.72 6.12 11.01
C ASN A 78 -14.22 4.79 11.61
N ARG A 79 -15.04 3.74 11.51
CA ARG A 79 -14.67 2.41 12.00
C ARG A 79 -13.56 1.78 11.15
N TYR A 80 -13.47 2.12 9.86
CA TYR A 80 -12.36 1.69 9.01
C TYR A 80 -11.04 2.33 9.43
N GLN A 81 -11.01 3.66 9.55
CA GLN A 81 -9.81 4.38 10.00
C GLN A 81 -9.41 4.01 11.42
N LYS A 82 -10.36 3.85 12.35
CA LYS A 82 -10.06 3.41 13.72
C LYS A 82 -9.37 2.06 13.76
N ARG A 83 -9.85 1.08 12.98
CA ARG A 83 -9.18 -0.22 12.86
C ARG A 83 -7.76 -0.06 12.32
N LEU A 84 -7.60 0.72 11.25
CA LEU A 84 -6.29 0.94 10.64
C LEU A 84 -5.31 1.60 11.63
N GLY A 85 -5.76 2.60 12.40
CA GLY A 85 -4.95 3.27 13.43
C GLY A 85 -4.58 2.35 14.60
N ILE A 86 -5.51 1.49 15.07
CA ILE A 86 -5.21 0.48 16.10
C ILE A 86 -4.11 -0.46 15.60
N PHE A 87 -4.21 -0.96 14.36
CA PHE A 87 -3.19 -1.86 13.81
C PHE A 87 -1.88 -1.14 13.45
N ALA A 88 -1.89 0.16 13.16
CA ALA A 88 -0.66 0.94 13.03
C ALA A 88 0.12 0.89 14.35
N ILE A 89 -0.54 1.12 15.49
CA ILE A 89 0.08 1.06 16.83
C ILE A 89 0.52 -0.36 17.18
N ILE A 90 -0.34 -1.36 16.96
CA ILE A 90 0.00 -2.77 17.28
C ILE A 90 1.18 -3.25 16.44
N SER A 91 1.22 -2.90 15.16
CA SER A 91 2.28 -3.34 14.25
C SER A 91 3.59 -2.58 14.37
N TRP A 92 3.59 -1.41 15.04
CA TRP A 92 4.79 -0.60 15.24
C TRP A 92 5.88 -1.38 15.98
N LEU A 93 5.53 -2.06 17.08
CA LEU A 93 6.51 -2.86 17.85
C LEU A 93 7.11 -4.02 17.03
N PRO A 94 6.32 -4.89 16.36
CA PRO A 94 6.83 -5.89 15.43
C PRO A 94 7.74 -5.34 14.33
N PHE A 95 7.37 -4.19 13.75
CA PHE A 95 8.13 -3.56 12.68
C PHE A 95 9.50 -3.09 13.19
N VAL A 96 9.53 -2.33 14.28
CA VAL A 96 10.78 -1.85 14.88
C VAL A 96 11.66 -3.02 15.34
N PHE A 97 11.05 -4.08 15.91
CA PHE A 97 11.76 -5.30 16.28
C PHE A 97 12.41 -5.98 15.07
N PHE A 98 11.68 -6.15 13.96
CA PHE A 98 12.22 -6.76 12.74
C PHE A 98 13.38 -5.94 12.15
N GLU A 99 13.23 -4.62 12.09
CA GLU A 99 14.25 -3.72 11.52
C GLU A 99 15.52 -3.66 12.38
N SER A 100 15.37 -3.49 13.69
CA SER A 100 16.49 -3.11 14.58
C SER A 100 16.93 -4.18 15.57
N GLY A 101 16.05 -5.11 15.94
CA GLY A 101 16.28 -6.04 17.06
C GLY A 101 16.06 -5.37 18.42
N ILE A 102 15.87 -6.18 19.47
CA ILE A 102 15.57 -5.66 20.83
C ILE A 102 16.79 -4.97 21.43
N ASP A 103 17.98 -5.56 21.28
CA ASP A 103 19.19 -5.07 21.94
C ASP A 103 19.63 -3.69 21.40
N LYS A 104 19.55 -3.50 20.08
CA LYS A 104 19.91 -2.23 19.43
C LYS A 104 18.86 -1.13 19.62
N LEU A 105 17.65 -1.47 20.06
CA LEU A 105 16.60 -0.50 20.31
C LEU A 105 16.95 0.42 21.49
N LEU A 106 17.64 -0.12 22.50
CA LEU A 106 18.13 0.63 23.65
C LEU A 106 19.31 1.52 23.29
N GLU A 107 20.15 1.10 22.34
CA GLU A 107 21.34 1.83 21.90
C GLU A 107 21.03 2.95 20.88
N ARG A 108 19.98 2.79 20.07
CA ARG A 108 19.64 3.70 18.97
C ARG A 108 18.16 4.10 19.02
N PRO A 109 17.79 5.03 19.91
CA PRO A 109 16.38 5.41 20.14
C PRO A 109 15.70 6.02 18.91
N PHE A 110 16.47 6.52 17.94
CA PHE A 110 15.93 7.03 16.67
C PHE A 110 15.17 5.96 15.87
N PHE A 111 15.43 4.67 16.05
CA PHE A 111 14.66 3.60 15.40
C PHE A 111 13.23 3.49 15.90
N LEU A 112 12.94 3.96 17.12
CA LEU A 112 11.56 4.04 17.63
C LEU A 112 10.71 5.04 16.83
N LEU A 113 11.34 5.99 16.15
CA LEU A 113 10.62 6.93 15.29
C LEU A 113 10.17 6.29 13.98
N GLN A 114 10.78 5.18 13.55
CA GLN A 114 10.39 4.51 12.32
C GLN A 114 9.00 3.88 12.45
N GLN A 115 8.21 4.03 11.39
CA GLN A 115 6.82 3.59 11.33
C GLN A 115 6.59 2.63 10.16
N SER A 116 5.61 1.75 10.33
CA SER A 116 5.28 0.72 9.35
C SER A 116 4.43 1.26 8.19
N VAL A 117 4.23 0.44 7.16
CA VAL A 117 3.33 0.76 6.03
C VAL A 117 1.87 0.99 6.48
N ILE A 118 1.45 0.38 7.60
CA ILE A 118 0.08 0.60 8.11
C ILE A 118 -0.08 2.05 8.62
N PHE A 119 0.97 2.64 9.18
CA PHE A 119 0.96 4.04 9.60
C PHE A 119 0.82 4.98 8.39
N THR A 120 1.57 4.78 7.32
CA THR A 120 1.46 5.64 6.13
C THR A 120 0.12 5.46 5.40
N LEU A 121 -0.45 4.25 5.38
CA LEU A 121 -1.83 4.03 4.93
C LEU A 121 -2.87 4.71 5.85
N PHE A 122 -2.62 4.78 7.17
CA PHE A 122 -3.47 5.56 8.09
C PHE A 122 -3.43 7.06 7.76
N LEU A 123 -2.26 7.60 7.39
CA LEU A 123 -2.17 8.96 6.87
C LEU A 123 -2.88 9.09 5.52
N GLY A 124 -2.80 8.09 4.65
CA GLY A 124 -3.51 8.05 3.36
C GLY A 124 -5.04 8.14 3.50
N ILE A 125 -5.65 7.36 4.39
CA ILE A 125 -7.10 7.46 4.63
C ILE A 125 -7.47 8.81 5.28
N THR A 126 -6.57 9.38 6.08
CA THR A 126 -6.74 10.73 6.64
C THR A 126 -6.72 11.78 5.52
N ALA A 127 -5.81 11.67 4.56
CA ALA A 127 -5.75 12.54 3.39
C ALA A 127 -7.03 12.45 2.54
N LEU A 128 -7.56 11.25 2.34
CA LEU A 128 -8.85 11.04 1.67
C LEU A 128 -9.98 11.81 2.38
N ARG A 129 -10.10 11.67 3.69
CA ARG A 129 -11.13 12.37 4.48
C ARG A 129 -10.99 13.88 4.44
N ILE A 130 -9.76 14.39 4.51
CA ILE A 130 -9.48 15.83 4.41
C ILE A 130 -9.92 16.34 3.04
N TRP A 131 -9.57 15.62 1.98
CA TRP A 131 -9.93 16.00 0.62
C TRP A 131 -11.45 15.97 0.39
N ASP A 132 -12.13 14.97 0.95
CA ASP A 132 -13.57 14.74 0.83
C ASP A 132 -14.41 15.68 1.71
N SER A 133 -13.80 16.34 2.70
CA SER A 133 -14.51 17.25 3.61
C SER A 133 -15.05 18.49 2.89
N SER A 134 -16.35 18.76 3.05
CA SER A 134 -16.99 19.99 2.55
C SER A 134 -16.70 21.23 3.41
N LYS A 135 -16.14 21.04 4.61
CA LYS A 135 -15.90 22.13 5.58
C LYS A 135 -14.59 22.88 5.37
N LEU A 136 -13.63 22.27 4.65
CA LEU A 136 -12.28 22.80 4.47
C LEU A 136 -12.15 23.49 3.12
N LYS A 137 -11.45 24.63 3.08
CA LYS A 137 -11.08 25.29 1.82
C LYS A 137 -9.99 24.49 1.11
N LYS A 138 -9.86 24.69 -0.21
CA LYS A 138 -8.86 23.99 -1.03
C LYS A 138 -7.42 24.25 -0.56
N SER A 139 -7.11 25.49 -0.15
CA SER A 139 -5.81 25.86 0.42
C SER A 139 -5.48 25.01 1.65
N ASP A 140 -6.43 24.93 2.58
CA ASP A 140 -6.24 24.25 3.87
C ASP A 140 -6.06 22.75 3.66
N LYS A 141 -6.82 22.17 2.71
CA LYS A 141 -6.67 20.77 2.30
C LYS A 141 -5.25 20.50 1.78
N ILE A 142 -4.73 21.36 0.90
CA ILE A 142 -3.38 21.20 0.34
C ILE A 142 -2.33 21.29 1.44
N VAL A 143 -2.43 22.30 2.32
CA VAL A 143 -1.50 22.47 3.45
C VAL A 143 -1.50 21.23 4.35
N LEU A 144 -2.69 20.74 4.72
CA LEU A 144 -2.80 19.56 5.57
C LEU A 144 -2.25 18.30 4.88
N ILE A 145 -2.48 18.13 3.57
CA ILE A 145 -1.92 17.00 2.82
C ILE A 145 -0.39 17.09 2.77
N VAL A 146 0.18 18.28 2.59
CA VAL A 146 1.64 18.48 2.66
C VAL A 146 2.17 18.10 4.04
N VAL A 147 1.48 18.49 5.12
CA VAL A 147 1.83 18.07 6.49
C VAL A 147 1.77 16.54 6.63
N LEU A 148 0.75 15.88 6.09
CA LEU A 148 0.66 14.42 6.12
C LEU A 148 1.80 13.75 5.31
N CYS A 149 2.19 14.32 4.17
CA CYS A 149 3.34 13.84 3.40
C CYS A 149 4.65 13.98 4.20
N LEU A 150 4.85 15.10 4.88
CA LEU A 150 6.03 15.30 5.75
C LEU A 150 6.01 14.30 6.92
N LEU A 151 4.86 14.11 7.58
CA LEU A 151 4.71 13.13 8.65
C LEU A 151 4.93 11.70 8.16
N SER A 152 4.60 11.39 6.91
CA SER A 152 4.84 10.06 6.35
C SER A 152 6.32 9.73 6.14
N SER A 153 7.23 10.71 6.19
CA SER A 153 8.67 10.51 5.98
C SER A 153 9.35 9.58 6.99
N ILE A 154 8.77 9.44 8.19
CA ILE A 154 9.25 8.49 9.21
C ILE A 154 8.71 7.08 9.00
N GLY A 155 7.83 6.87 8.02
CA GLY A 155 7.18 5.59 7.76
C GLY A 155 7.53 4.99 6.41
N ASP A 156 7.20 3.71 6.27
CA ASP A 156 7.35 2.96 5.02
C ASP A 156 6.46 3.50 3.88
N TRP A 157 6.98 3.49 2.65
CA TRP A 157 6.33 4.09 1.48
C TRP A 157 5.93 5.56 1.68
N PRO A 158 6.89 6.41 2.10
CA PRO A 158 6.61 7.80 2.45
C PRO A 158 6.07 8.56 1.24
N VAL A 159 5.11 9.44 1.44
CA VAL A 159 4.42 10.22 0.40
C VAL A 159 3.57 9.37 -0.55
N MET A 160 4.04 8.20 -1.02
CA MET A 160 3.31 7.35 -1.96
C MET A 160 2.04 6.78 -1.36
N ASP A 161 2.07 6.27 -0.14
CA ASP A 161 0.87 5.72 0.52
C ASP A 161 -0.11 6.81 1.02
N VAL A 162 0.31 8.08 0.96
CA VAL A 162 -0.56 9.25 1.19
C VAL A 162 -1.19 9.73 -0.12
N LEU A 163 -0.37 9.98 -1.14
CA LEU A 163 -0.81 10.55 -2.41
C LEU A 163 -1.41 9.52 -3.37
N GLY A 164 -0.94 8.28 -3.35
CA GLY A 164 -1.43 7.17 -4.17
C GLY A 164 -2.94 6.95 -4.05
N PRO A 165 -3.49 6.67 -2.85
CA PRO A 165 -4.93 6.55 -2.67
C PRO A 165 -5.66 7.86 -2.99
N LEU A 166 -5.05 9.01 -2.69
CA LEU A 166 -5.64 10.32 -2.94
C LEU A 166 -5.84 10.62 -4.43
N VAL A 167 -4.83 10.40 -5.26
CA VAL A 167 -4.96 10.62 -6.72
C VAL A 167 -5.91 9.63 -7.37
N LEU A 168 -5.94 8.38 -6.88
CA LEU A 168 -6.93 7.39 -7.27
C LEU A 168 -8.35 7.88 -6.97
N TYR A 169 -8.55 8.50 -5.79
CA TYR A 169 -9.83 9.07 -5.39
C TYR A 169 -10.23 10.29 -6.21
N ILE A 170 -9.31 11.23 -6.45
CA ILE A 170 -9.55 12.47 -7.20
C ILE A 170 -9.94 12.15 -8.64
N TYR A 171 -9.19 11.27 -9.31
CA TYR A 171 -9.37 10.96 -10.72
C TYR A 171 -10.22 9.71 -10.96
N ARG A 172 -11.00 9.24 -9.97
CA ARG A 172 -11.77 7.99 -10.04
C ARG A 172 -12.67 7.85 -11.28
N ASN A 173 -13.19 8.98 -11.78
CA ASN A 173 -14.11 9.04 -12.93
C ASN A 173 -13.39 9.15 -14.29
N ASP A 174 -12.10 9.50 -14.33
CA ASP A 174 -11.32 9.68 -15.57
C ASP A 174 -10.18 8.66 -15.60
N LYS A 175 -10.36 7.58 -16.37
CA LYS A 175 -9.39 6.48 -16.45
C LYS A 175 -7.99 6.95 -16.87
N LYS A 176 -7.90 7.85 -17.85
CA LYS A 176 -6.62 8.33 -18.38
C LYS A 176 -5.88 9.13 -17.33
N LYS A 177 -6.54 10.12 -16.72
CA LYS A 177 -5.94 10.94 -15.65
C LYS A 177 -5.59 10.12 -14.42
N LYS A 178 -6.42 9.12 -14.07
CA LYS A 178 -6.17 8.23 -12.94
C LYS A 178 -4.84 7.49 -13.06
N TYR A 179 -4.62 6.80 -14.18
CA TYR A 179 -3.38 6.02 -14.35
C TYR A 179 -2.16 6.90 -14.54
N ILE A 180 -2.29 8.05 -15.25
CA ILE A 180 -1.20 9.04 -15.33
C ILE A 180 -0.81 9.54 -13.93
N ALA A 181 -1.79 9.94 -13.12
CA ALA A 181 -1.53 10.47 -11.79
C ALA A 181 -0.90 9.43 -10.86
N VAL A 182 -1.37 8.18 -10.91
CA VAL A 182 -0.75 7.07 -10.15
C VAL A 182 0.70 6.87 -10.59
N THR A 183 0.98 6.78 -11.89
CA THR A 183 2.35 6.63 -12.39
C THR A 183 3.25 7.78 -11.94
N LEU A 184 2.76 9.02 -11.93
CA LEU A 184 3.51 10.18 -11.43
C LEU A 184 3.82 10.09 -9.93
N VAL A 185 2.90 9.60 -9.11
CA VAL A 185 3.13 9.41 -7.66
C VAL A 185 4.25 8.39 -7.41
N TYR A 186 4.32 7.32 -8.21
CA TYR A 186 5.34 6.27 -8.07
C TYR A 186 6.60 6.51 -8.93
N LEU A 187 6.68 7.63 -9.66
CA LEU A 187 7.84 8.02 -10.46
C LEU A 187 9.15 8.08 -9.64
N PRO A 188 9.19 8.56 -8.38
CA PRO A 188 10.41 8.55 -7.59
C PRO A 188 11.03 7.15 -7.43
N ASN A 189 10.22 6.08 -7.35
CA ASN A 189 10.75 4.71 -7.31
C ASN A 189 11.44 4.32 -8.62
N LEU A 190 11.01 4.87 -9.77
CA LEU A 190 11.70 4.64 -11.04
C LEU A 190 13.07 5.33 -11.06
N LEU A 191 13.19 6.50 -10.42
CA LEU A 191 14.48 7.18 -10.27
C LEU A 191 15.42 6.40 -9.34
N LEU A 192 14.87 5.73 -8.32
CA LEU A 192 15.64 4.84 -7.45
C LEU A 192 16.24 3.63 -8.20
N VAL A 193 15.81 3.32 -9.42
CA VAL A 193 16.46 2.27 -10.22
C VAL A 193 17.95 2.55 -10.45
N PHE A 194 18.30 3.83 -10.64
CA PHE A 194 19.68 4.24 -10.88
C PHE A 194 20.55 4.30 -9.61
N VAL A 195 19.93 4.21 -8.42
CA VAL A 195 20.61 4.36 -7.13
C VAL A 195 20.57 3.07 -6.31
N ALA A 196 19.39 2.47 -6.20
CA ALA A 196 19.10 1.31 -5.37
C ALA A 196 18.92 0.01 -6.20
N GLY A 197 18.83 0.10 -7.53
CA GLY A 197 18.81 -1.06 -8.41
C GLY A 197 17.46 -1.34 -9.07
N TRP A 198 17.51 -2.22 -10.08
CA TRP A 198 16.40 -2.48 -11.02
C TRP A 198 15.14 -3.06 -10.35
N TYR A 199 15.24 -3.64 -9.16
CA TYR A 199 14.09 -4.20 -8.45
C TYR A 199 12.99 -3.16 -8.19
N ASN A 200 13.33 -1.86 -8.15
CA ASN A 200 12.34 -0.80 -7.98
C ASN A 200 11.34 -0.70 -9.15
N LEU A 201 11.67 -1.25 -10.33
CA LEU A 201 10.74 -1.34 -11.47
C LEU A 201 9.47 -2.16 -11.15
N GLY A 202 9.50 -2.97 -10.10
CA GLY A 202 8.35 -3.78 -9.67
C GLY A 202 7.08 -2.97 -9.38
N VAL A 203 7.19 -1.67 -9.03
CA VAL A 203 6.01 -0.82 -8.84
C VAL A 203 5.16 -0.68 -10.12
N LEU A 204 5.78 -0.81 -11.31
CA LEU A 204 5.09 -0.70 -12.60
C LEU A 204 4.20 -1.90 -12.90
N LEU A 205 4.40 -3.01 -12.20
CA LEU A 205 3.56 -4.20 -12.35
C LEU A 205 2.17 -3.99 -11.74
N VAL A 206 2.00 -3.07 -10.78
CA VAL A 206 0.72 -2.87 -10.10
C VAL A 206 -0.38 -2.35 -11.03
N PRO A 207 -0.17 -1.26 -11.82
CA PRO A 207 -1.17 -0.83 -12.80
C PRO A 207 -1.55 -1.95 -13.78
N ILE A 208 -0.59 -2.78 -14.22
CA ILE A 208 -0.83 -3.91 -15.12
C ILE A 208 -1.71 -4.95 -14.42
N MET A 209 -1.33 -5.37 -13.21
CA MET A 209 -2.08 -6.33 -12.41
C MET A 209 -3.52 -5.85 -12.13
N ILE A 210 -3.70 -4.59 -11.76
CA ILE A 210 -5.02 -4.01 -11.47
C ILE A 210 -5.87 -3.86 -12.75
N VAL A 211 -5.28 -3.50 -13.88
CA VAL A 211 -6.04 -3.30 -15.13
C VAL A 211 -6.44 -4.62 -15.78
N TYR A 212 -5.55 -5.61 -15.79
CA TYR A 212 -5.74 -6.83 -16.57
C TYR A 212 -6.17 -8.03 -15.74
N CYS A 213 -5.77 -8.12 -14.47
CA CYS A 213 -6.06 -9.29 -13.64
C CYS A 213 -7.23 -9.06 -12.68
N TYR A 214 -7.43 -7.82 -12.18
CA TYR A 214 -8.50 -7.52 -11.23
C TYR A 214 -9.87 -7.42 -11.91
N ASN A 215 -10.86 -8.13 -11.38
CA ASN A 215 -12.22 -8.17 -11.89
C ASN A 215 -13.19 -7.20 -11.18
N GLY A 216 -12.68 -6.31 -10.33
CA GLY A 216 -13.44 -5.32 -9.55
C GLY A 216 -14.33 -5.88 -8.44
N LYS A 217 -14.38 -7.21 -8.26
CA LYS A 217 -15.21 -7.85 -7.23
C LYS A 217 -14.44 -7.94 -5.91
N GLY A 218 -15.10 -7.56 -4.82
CA GLY A 218 -14.54 -7.56 -3.48
C GLY A 218 -14.23 -8.95 -2.87
N GLY A 219 -14.56 -10.05 -3.55
CA GLY A 219 -14.41 -11.41 -3.04
C GLY A 219 -15.29 -11.72 -1.82
N SER A 220 -14.97 -12.80 -1.10
CA SER A 220 -15.65 -13.21 0.12
C SER A 220 -15.51 -12.16 1.24
N LYS A 221 -16.66 -11.70 1.77
CA LYS A 221 -16.77 -10.74 2.88
C LYS A 221 -16.66 -11.38 4.27
N SER A 222 -16.20 -12.64 4.35
CA SER A 222 -16.07 -13.34 5.64
C SER A 222 -15.24 -12.53 6.63
N ALA A 223 -15.69 -12.49 7.89
CA ALA A 223 -14.96 -11.85 8.98
C ALA A 223 -13.54 -12.40 9.10
N PHE A 224 -13.35 -13.70 8.81
CA PHE A 224 -12.04 -14.35 8.80
C PHE A 224 -11.07 -13.66 7.84
N ASN A 225 -11.43 -13.49 6.57
CA ASN A 225 -10.56 -12.83 5.58
C ASN A 225 -10.24 -11.39 5.99
N LYS A 226 -11.20 -10.69 6.60
CA LYS A 226 -10.97 -9.31 7.04
C LYS A 226 -9.93 -9.23 8.15
N TRP A 227 -10.05 -10.05 9.20
CA TRP A 227 -9.15 -10.01 10.36
C TRP A 227 -7.81 -10.69 10.10
N PHE A 228 -7.79 -11.71 9.23
CA PHE A 228 -6.58 -12.41 8.83
C PHE A 228 -5.49 -11.46 8.37
N PHE A 229 -5.78 -10.54 7.44
CA PHE A 229 -4.75 -9.61 6.93
C PHE A 229 -4.21 -8.65 8.00
N TYR A 230 -5.04 -8.24 8.95
CA TYR A 230 -4.62 -7.35 10.03
C TYR A 230 -3.74 -8.05 11.06
N VAL A 231 -4.00 -9.34 11.35
CA VAL A 231 -3.17 -10.15 12.24
C VAL A 231 -1.90 -10.65 11.54
N PHE A 232 -2.01 -10.98 10.26
CA PHE A 232 -0.91 -11.46 9.44
C PHE A 232 0.25 -10.47 9.40
N TYR A 233 -0.03 -9.16 9.26
CA TYR A 233 1.01 -8.14 9.16
C TYR A 233 1.96 -8.10 10.37
N PRO A 234 1.51 -7.87 11.62
CA PRO A 234 2.40 -7.92 12.77
C PRO A 234 3.00 -9.32 13.00
N LEU A 235 2.24 -10.39 12.71
CA LEU A 235 2.68 -11.75 12.99
C LEU A 235 3.87 -12.18 12.10
N HIS A 236 3.84 -11.91 10.80
CA HIS A 236 4.96 -12.31 9.94
C HIS A 236 6.23 -11.52 10.27
N LEU A 237 6.12 -10.25 10.66
CA LEU A 237 7.27 -9.45 11.11
C LEU A 237 7.87 -10.01 12.41
N ILE A 238 7.04 -10.45 13.37
CA ILE A 238 7.53 -11.13 14.58
C ILE A 238 8.26 -12.42 14.20
N ILE A 239 7.66 -13.27 13.35
CA ILE A 239 8.25 -14.55 12.96
C ILE A 239 9.59 -14.32 12.24
N LEU A 240 9.62 -13.44 11.24
CA LEU A 240 10.84 -13.13 10.50
C LEU A 240 11.88 -12.45 11.39
N GLY A 241 11.47 -11.59 12.33
CA GLY A 241 12.36 -10.95 13.29
C GLY A 241 13.00 -11.97 14.24
N ILE A 242 12.23 -12.94 14.74
CA ILE A 242 12.77 -14.02 15.58
C ILE A 242 13.80 -14.83 14.80
N LEU A 243 13.51 -15.18 13.55
CA LEU A 243 14.44 -15.91 12.69
C LEU A 243 15.72 -15.09 12.43
N LYS A 244 15.60 -13.80 12.13
CA LYS A 244 16.71 -12.89 11.81
C LYS A 244 17.65 -12.63 12.99
N TRP A 245 17.12 -12.59 14.22
CA TRP A 245 17.91 -12.18 15.38
C TRP A 245 18.36 -13.33 16.28
N TYR A 246 17.68 -14.48 16.24
CA TYR A 246 17.96 -15.59 17.15
C TYR A 246 18.31 -16.91 16.46
N VAL A 247 18.20 -17.01 15.13
CA VAL A 247 18.44 -18.27 14.39
C VAL A 247 19.54 -18.14 13.34
N PHE A 248 19.47 -17.10 12.51
CA PHE A 248 20.46 -16.78 11.47
C PHE A 248 21.32 -15.60 11.90
#